data_AF-A0A2E7LPH0-F1
#
_entry.id   AF-A0A2E7LPH0-F1
#
_cell.length_a   1.000
_cell.length_b   1.000
_cell.length_c   1.000
_cell.angle_alpha   90.00
_cell.angle_beta   90.00
_cell.angle_gamma   90.00
#
_symmetry.space_group_name_H-M   'P 1'
#
loop_
_entity.id
_entity.type
_entity.pdbx_description
1 polymer ?
#
loop_
_entity_poly.entity_id
_entity_poly.type
_entity_poly.pdbx_seq_one_letter_code
_entity_poly.pdbx_strand_id
1 'polypeptide(L)'
;MLARHIGVDEAGRGPSIGPLVVSALNIPERDRSILRDLVVDDSKNLTKKNRNRLYKEILSYTESLDWTIGLVICDARRIDEWMD
;
A
#
# COMPACT_ATOMS: atom_id res chain seq x y z
N MET A 1 8.34 -20.37 -12.23
CA MET A 1 8.02 -19.03 -11.70
C MET A 1 7.82 -19.18 -10.21
N LEU A 2 8.51 -18.41 -9.37
CA LEU A 2 8.29 -18.48 -7.92
C LEU A 2 6.91 -17.91 -7.59
N ALA A 3 6.18 -18.55 -6.68
CA ALA A 3 4.89 -18.09 -6.22
C ALA A 3 5.00 -16.70 -5.56
N ARG A 4 3.97 -15.88 -5.75
CA ARG A 4 3.92 -14.49 -5.30
C ARG A 4 2.60 -14.20 -4.61
N HIS A 5 2.62 -13.26 -3.68
CA HIS A 5 1.42 -12.73 -3.04
C HIS A 5 1.28 -11.25 -3.38
N ILE A 6 0.05 -10.86 -3.73
CA ILE A 6 -0.30 -9.48 -4.02
C ILE A 6 -1.43 -9.07 -3.09
N GLY A 7 -1.22 -8.00 -2.34
CA GLY A 7 -2.25 -7.32 -1.54
C GLY A 7 -2.60 -5.98 -2.16
N VAL A 8 -3.87 -5.60 -2.12
CA VAL A 8 -4.38 -4.32 -2.64
C VAL A 8 -5.25 -3.68 -1.55
N ASP A 9 -5.11 -2.37 -1.37
CA ASP A 9 -5.91 -1.59 -0.43
C ASP A 9 -6.07 -0.13 -0.91
N GLU A 10 -7.06 0.57 -0.39
CA GLU A 10 -7.36 1.96 -0.74
C GLU A 10 -7.50 2.90 0.46
N ALA A 11 -7.25 4.18 0.24
CA ALA A 11 -7.49 5.25 1.21
C ALA A 11 -8.11 6.46 0.51
N GLY A 12 -9.08 7.11 1.19
CA GLY A 12 -9.73 8.31 0.66
C GLY A 12 -11.09 8.08 -0.03
N ARG A 13 -11.78 6.97 0.25
CA ARG A 13 -13.13 6.70 -0.30
C ARG A 13 -14.26 7.54 0.32
N GLY A 14 -14.13 7.92 1.59
CA GLY A 14 -15.17 8.64 2.35
C GLY A 14 -15.13 10.19 2.38
N PRO A 15 -13.98 10.87 2.30
CA PRO A 15 -13.94 12.33 2.39
C PRO A 15 -14.53 13.00 1.15
N SER A 16 -15.17 14.15 1.33
CA SER A 16 -15.70 14.98 0.23
C SER A 16 -14.63 15.71 -0.57
N ILE A 17 -13.39 15.77 -0.06
CA ILE A 17 -12.27 16.49 -0.67
C ILE A 17 -11.04 15.59 -0.66
N GLY A 18 -10.29 15.61 -1.75
CA GLY A 18 -9.04 14.89 -1.90
C GLY A 18 -9.17 13.69 -2.84
N PRO A 19 -8.04 13.03 -3.16
CA PRO A 19 -8.04 11.89 -4.05
C PRO A 19 -8.44 10.60 -3.35
N LEU A 20 -8.92 9.64 -4.13
CA LEU A 20 -8.87 8.22 -3.79
C LEU A 20 -7.50 7.67 -4.21
N VAL A 21 -6.79 7.05 -3.28
CA VAL A 21 -5.49 6.41 -3.54
C VAL A 21 -5.65 4.91 -3.40
N VAL A 22 -5.23 4.17 -4.42
CA VAL A 22 -5.19 2.70 -4.42
C VAL A 22 -3.74 2.26 -4.51
N SER A 23 -3.34 1.33 -3.65
CA SER A 23 -1.97 0.80 -3.61
C SER A 23 -1.99 -0.73 -3.70
N ALA A 24 -1.00 -1.29 -4.39
CA ALA A 24 -0.77 -2.72 -4.47
C ALA A 24 0.67 -3.02 -4.04
N LEU A 25 0.86 -4.02 -3.18
CA LEU A 25 2.17 -4.55 -2.82
C LEU A 25 2.27 -5.99 -3.30
N ASN A 26 3.27 -6.27 -4.13
CA ASN A 26 3.56 -7.58 -4.68
C ASN A 26 4.91 -8.08 -4.16
N ILE A 27 4.89 -9.23 -3.47
CA ILE A 27 6.07 -9.83 -2.85
C ILE A 27 6.25 -11.29 -3.28
N PRO A 28 7.49 -11.81 -3.28
CA PRO A 28 7.73 -13.25 -3.33
C PRO A 28 7.10 -13.93 -2.11
N GLU A 29 6.52 -15.12 -2.28
CA GLU A 29 5.87 -15.85 -1.17
C GLU A 29 6.80 -16.08 0.02
N ARG A 30 8.08 -16.36 -0.23
CA ARG A 30 9.13 -16.55 0.79
C ARG A 30 9.33 -15.35 1.73
N ASP A 31 8.98 -14.15 1.30
CA ASP A 31 9.19 -12.92 2.06
C ASP A 31 7.96 -12.55 2.91
N ARG A 32 6.90 -13.36 2.88
CA ARG A 32 5.67 -13.11 3.65
C ARG A 32 5.91 -13.03 5.15
N SER A 33 6.88 -13.76 5.69
CA SER A 33 7.24 -13.67 7.11
C SER A 33 7.82 -12.31 7.49
N ILE A 34 8.56 -11.65 6.60
CA ILE A 34 9.12 -10.31 6.83
C ILE A 34 8.00 -9.32 7.14
N LEU A 35 6.90 -9.35 6.36
CA LEU A 35 5.74 -8.49 6.64
C LEU A 35 5.10 -8.76 8.01
N ARG A 36 5.07 -10.03 8.45
CA ARG A 36 4.54 -10.39 9.77
C ARG A 36 5.42 -9.83 10.89
N ASP A 37 6.73 -9.94 10.74
CA ASP A 37 7.72 -9.48 11.73
C ASP A 37 7.76 -7.95 11.84
N LEU A 38 7.41 -7.25 10.76
CA LEU A 38 7.24 -5.78 10.75
C LEU A 38 5.98 -5.30 11.51
N VAL A 39 5.09 -6.21 11.93
CA VAL A 39 3.84 -5.89 12.65
C VAL A 39 2.96 -4.88 11.88
N VAL A 40 2.72 -5.19 10.60
CA VAL A 40 1.95 -4.32 9.69
C VAL A 40 0.42 -4.46 9.80
N ASP A 41 -0.06 -5.43 10.59
CA ASP A 41 -1.43 -5.99 10.53
C ASP A 41 -2.55 -5.15 11.18
N ASP A 42 -2.24 -4.00 11.78
CA ASP A 42 -3.30 -3.19 12.41
C ASP A 42 -3.11 -1.68 12.19
N SER A 43 -3.25 -1.27 10.92
CA SER A 43 -3.05 0.11 10.47
C SER A 43 -3.89 1.15 11.22
N LYS A 44 -5.00 0.73 11.83
CA LYS A 44 -5.90 1.54 12.66
C LYS A 44 -5.29 1.90 14.02
N ASN A 45 -4.39 1.06 14.53
CA ASN A 45 -3.65 1.29 15.77
C ASN A 45 -2.25 1.91 15.53
N LEU A 46 -1.84 2.09 14.27
CA LEU A 46 -0.56 2.70 13.92
C LEU A 46 -0.63 4.23 13.96
N THR A 47 0.23 4.83 14.79
CA THR A 47 0.47 6.28 14.77
C THR A 47 1.02 6.73 13.41
N LYS A 48 0.84 8.01 13.04
CA LYS A 48 1.43 8.59 11.83
C LYS A 48 2.95 8.36 11.75
N LYS A 49 3.64 8.43 12.89
CA LYS A 49 5.09 8.17 13.00
C LYS A 49 5.42 6.72 12.62
N ASN A 50 4.68 5.75 13.15
CA ASN A 50 4.88 4.34 12.84
C ASN A 50 4.56 4.02 11.39
N ARG A 51 3.47 4.58 10.82
CA ARG A 51 3.17 4.43 9.39
C ARG A 51 4.29 4.96 8.51
N ASN A 52 4.85 6.12 8.82
CA ASN A 52 5.98 6.69 8.08
C ASN A 52 7.26 5.83 8.19
N ARG A 53 7.52 5.21 9.36
CA ARG A 53 8.64 4.28 9.52
C ARG A 53 8.45 3.04 8.65
N LEU A 54 7.29 2.39 8.76
CA LEU A 54 6.97 1.18 7.99
C LEU A 54 6.99 1.45 6.48
N TYR A 55 6.46 2.60 6.04
CA TYR A 55 6.53 3.02 4.64
C TYR A 55 7.97 3.07 4.13
N LYS A 56 8.90 3.66 4.90
CA LYS A 56 10.32 3.72 4.54
C LYS A 56 10.97 2.34 4.49
N GLU A 57 10.64 1.48 5.44
CA GLU A 57 11.13 0.09 5.47
C GLU A 57 10.63 -0.68 4.23
N ILE A 58 9.35 -0.60 3.91
CA ILE A 58 8.76 -1.23 2.71
C ILE A 58 9.43 -0.70 1.44
N LEU A 59 9.67 0.61 1.32
CA LEU A 59 10.40 1.18 0.18
C LEU A 59 11.82 0.61 0.08
N SER A 60 12.56 0.52 1.19
CA SER A 60 13.91 -0.09 1.15
C SER A 60 13.90 -1.55 0.72
N TYR A 61 12.82 -2.30 1.00
CA TYR A 61 12.66 -3.65 0.49
C TYR A 61 12.39 -3.70 -1.02
N THR A 62 11.77 -2.67 -1.62
CA THR A 62 11.67 -2.58 -3.09
C THR A 62 13.02 -2.33 -3.77
N GLU A 63 14.00 -1.77 -3.05
CA GLU A 63 15.34 -1.51 -3.57
C GLU A 63 16.29 -2.70 -3.36
N SER A 64 16.08 -3.49 -2.31
CA SER A 64 16.98 -4.56 -1.88
C SER A 64 16.43 -5.98 -2.09
N LEU A 65 15.11 -6.12 -2.22
CA LEU A 65 14.41 -7.37 -2.49
C LEU A 65 13.59 -7.25 -3.77
N ASP A 66 13.08 -8.37 -4.25
CA ASP A 66 12.23 -8.44 -5.46
C ASP A 66 10.77 -8.06 -5.13
N TRP A 67 10.57 -6.94 -4.42
CA TRP A 67 9.27 -6.39 -4.07
C TRP A 67 8.90 -5.29 -5.05
N THR A 68 7.62 -5.21 -5.43
CA THR A 68 7.14 -4.14 -6.32
C THR A 68 5.88 -3.50 -5.76
N ILE A 69 5.76 -2.18 -5.93
CA ILE A 69 4.60 -1.40 -5.51
C ILE A 69 3.92 -0.81 -6.74
N GLY A 70 2.60 -0.94 -6.81
CA GLY A 70 1.75 -0.17 -7.73
C GLY A 70 1.01 0.91 -6.96
N LEU A 71 0.94 2.12 -7.50
CA LEU A 71 0.19 3.23 -6.92
C LEU A 71 -0.67 3.89 -7.98
N VAL A 72 -1.95 4.05 -7.70
CA VAL A 72 -2.89 4.80 -8.53
C VAL A 72 -3.51 5.90 -7.68
N ILE A 73 -3.40 7.14 -8.15
CA ILE A 73 -4.05 8.30 -7.55
C ILE A 73 -5.18 8.70 -8.48
N CYS A 74 -6.41 8.62 -7.98
CA CYS A 74 -7.61 9.13 -8.64
C CYS A 74 -7.94 10.47 -8.01
N ASP A 75 -7.60 11.56 -8.70
CA ASP A 75 -8.02 12.90 -8.28
C ASP A 75 -9.55 13.05 -8.33
N ALA A 76 -10.07 14.05 -7.60
CA ALA A 76 -11.51 14.28 -7.49
C ALA A 76 -12.18 14.44 -8.87
N ARG A 77 -11.53 15.15 -9.81
CA ARG A 77 -12.04 15.35 -11.17
C ARG A 77 -12.24 14.03 -11.90
N ARG A 78 -11.27 13.12 -11.83
CA ARG A 78 -11.36 11.78 -12.42
C ARG A 78 -12.44 10.93 -11.74
N ILE A 79 -12.69 11.12 -10.45
CA ILE A 79 -13.78 10.43 -9.75
C ILE A 79 -15.13 10.94 -10.28
N ASP A 80 -15.28 12.26 -10.35
CA ASP A 80 -16.50 12.92 -10.83
C ASP A 80 -16.83 12.49 -12.28
N GLU A 81 -15.82 12.47 -13.17
CA GLU A 81 -15.96 12.01 -14.57
C GLU A 81 -16.50 10.57 -14.72
N TRP A 82 -16.40 9.72 -13.69
CA TRP A 82 -16.92 8.34 -13.69
C TRP A 82 -18.24 8.18 -12.93
N MET A 83 -18.67 9.21 -12.20
CA MET A 83 -19.93 9.21 -11.44
C MET A 83 -21.09 9.84 -12.22
N ASP A 84 -20.80 10.58 -13.29
CA ASP A 84 -21.76 11.07 -14.29
C ASP A 84 -22.17 9.97 -15.29
#